data_AF-E1V304-F1
#
_entry.id   AF-E1V304-F1
#
_cell.length_a   1.000
_cell.length_b   1.000
_cell.length_c   1.000
_cell.angle_alpha   90.00
_cell.angle_beta   90.00
_cell.angle_gamma   90.00
#
_symmetry.space_group_name_H-M   'P 1'
#
loop_
_entity.id
_entity.type
_entity.pdbx_description
1 polymer ?
#
loop_
_entity_poly.entity_id
_entity_poly.type
_entity_poly.pdbx_seq_one_letter_code
_entity_poly.pdbx_strand_id
1 'polypeptide(L)'
;LFVYSLLFDTLLRQLEMGRPASREALGTALGWSGQRVATVLEPAPGTEYDEQGNIIGLGLTLRETPHVFEVDGRRLYTWCALDTLMFPALIGKTARVTSRCAATGRPITLTVAPEAVLQVEPAETMVSLLTPDASPDIRCSFCCHVHFFASPSVANAWAST
;
A
#
# COMPACT_ATOMS: atom_id res chain seq x y z
N LEU A 1 -6.51 17.66 5.13
CA LEU A 1 -7.06 16.49 4.40
C LEU A 1 -6.89 16.66 2.88
N PHE A 2 -7.54 17.62 2.22
CA PHE A 2 -7.46 17.79 0.75
C PHE A 2 -6.04 17.96 0.16
N VAL A 3 -5.16 18.70 0.85
CA VAL A 3 -3.77 18.90 0.39
C VAL A 3 -3.00 17.58 0.42
N TYR A 4 -3.10 16.82 1.51
CA TYR A 4 -2.41 15.53 1.63
C TYR A 4 -2.92 14.52 0.60
N SER A 5 -4.23 14.47 0.33
CA SER A 5 -4.78 13.55 -0.67
C SER A 5 -4.26 13.83 -2.09
N LEU A 6 -4.08 15.10 -2.46
CA LEU A 6 -3.48 15.46 -3.77
C LEU A 6 -2.03 14.99 -3.86
N LEU A 7 -1.25 15.19 -2.79
CA LEU A 7 0.12 14.71 -2.74
C LEU A 7 0.19 13.19 -2.83
N PHE A 8 -0.67 12.51 -2.07
CA PHE A 8 -0.71 11.05 -2.03
C PHE A 8 -1.09 10.44 -3.38
N ASP A 9 -2.13 10.95 -4.05
CA ASP A 9 -2.49 10.49 -5.41
C ASP A 9 -1.34 10.70 -6.40
N THR A 10 -0.71 11.88 -6.36
CA THR A 10 0.43 12.19 -7.24
C THR A 10 1.61 11.26 -6.97
N LEU A 11 1.91 11.00 -5.70
CA LEU A 11 2.98 10.07 -5.31
C LEU A 11 2.67 8.63 -5.75
N LEU A 12 1.44 8.15 -5.55
CA LEU A 12 1.03 6.82 -6.01
C LEU A 12 1.22 6.67 -7.53
N ARG A 13 0.80 7.67 -8.30
CA ARG A 13 0.99 7.70 -9.77
C ARG A 13 2.46 7.71 -10.19
N GLN A 14 3.35 8.29 -9.38
CA GLN A 14 4.79 8.23 -9.64
C GLN A 14 5.37 6.86 -9.29
N LEU A 15 5.05 6.32 -8.11
CA LEU A 15 5.56 5.04 -7.64
C LEU A 15 5.07 3.86 -8.48
N GLU A 16 3.85 3.90 -9.04
CA GLU A 16 3.36 2.85 -9.94
C GLU A 16 4.20 2.67 -11.21
N MET A 17 4.97 3.70 -11.59
CA MET A 17 5.92 3.60 -12.71
C MET A 17 7.19 2.82 -12.36
N GLY A 18 7.33 2.39 -11.10
CA GLY A 18 8.46 1.60 -10.60
C GLY A 18 9.73 2.42 -10.39
N ARG A 19 9.61 3.72 -10.10
CA ARG A 19 10.74 4.64 -9.95
C ARG A 19 10.61 5.47 -8.66
N PRO A 20 11.73 5.80 -7.99
CA PRO A 20 11.72 6.73 -6.88
C PRO A 20 11.17 8.11 -7.30
N ALA A 21 10.47 8.78 -6.39
CA ALA A 21 9.89 10.11 -6.61
C ALA A 21 10.64 11.16 -5.78
N SER A 22 11.26 12.15 -6.44
CA SER A 22 11.86 13.28 -5.73
C SER A 22 10.79 14.29 -5.29
N ARG A 23 11.10 15.07 -4.25
CA ARG A 23 10.19 16.13 -3.75
C ARG A 23 9.99 17.22 -4.80
N GLU A 24 11.01 17.48 -5.61
CA GLU A 24 11.00 18.46 -6.71
C GLU A 24 10.09 18.00 -7.84
N ALA A 25 10.12 16.71 -8.19
CA ALA A 25 9.23 16.14 -9.21
C ALA A 25 7.76 16.19 -8.76
N LEU A 26 7.49 15.79 -7.52
CA LEU A 26 6.15 15.91 -6.93
C LEU A 26 5.68 17.37 -6.85
N GLY A 27 6.58 18.27 -6.45
CA GLY A 27 6.32 19.70 -6.40
C GLY A 27 5.96 20.25 -7.78
N THR A 28 6.74 19.91 -8.80
CA THR A 28 6.48 20.31 -10.19
C THR A 28 5.11 19.82 -10.68
N ALA A 29 4.76 18.56 -10.43
CA ALA A 29 3.47 17.99 -10.82
C ALA A 29 2.26 18.69 -10.12
N LEU A 30 2.46 19.19 -8.90
CA LEU A 30 1.43 19.83 -8.09
C LEU A 30 1.43 21.38 -8.17
N GLY A 31 2.41 21.98 -8.85
CA GLY A 31 2.64 23.43 -8.80
C GLY A 31 3.09 23.92 -7.41
N TRP A 32 3.80 23.09 -6.65
CA TRP A 32 4.30 23.36 -5.30
C TRP A 32 5.83 23.45 -5.28
N SER A 33 6.38 24.06 -4.23
CA SER A 33 7.81 23.93 -3.94
C SER A 33 8.12 22.56 -3.32
N GLY A 34 9.35 22.06 -3.51
CA GLY A 34 9.82 20.86 -2.81
C GLY A 34 9.73 20.98 -1.28
N GLN A 35 9.92 22.20 -0.74
CA GLN A 35 9.73 22.46 0.70
C GLN A 35 8.29 22.26 1.14
N ARG A 36 7.31 22.69 0.34
CA ARG A 36 5.89 22.46 0.65
C ARG A 36 5.56 20.96 0.63
N VAL A 37 6.13 20.20 -0.31
CA VAL A 37 5.99 18.73 -0.34
C VAL A 37 6.55 18.12 0.94
N ALA A 38 7.74 18.54 1.38
CA ALA A 38 8.34 18.06 2.62
C ALA A 38 7.42 18.33 3.83
N THR A 39 6.90 19.55 3.99
CA THR A 39 6.00 19.90 5.10
C THR A 39 4.69 19.12 5.08
N VAL A 40 4.14 18.81 3.91
CA VAL A 40 2.92 17.99 3.81
C VAL A 40 3.19 16.51 4.16
N LEU A 41 4.43 16.03 3.99
CA LEU A 41 4.85 14.67 4.37
C LEU A 41 5.29 14.53 5.83
N GLU A 42 5.60 15.62 6.53
CA GLU A 42 6.01 15.58 7.95
C GLU A 42 5.07 14.73 8.85
N PRO A 43 3.73 14.75 8.67
CA PRO A 43 2.82 13.93 9.47
C PRO A 43 2.82 12.43 9.09
N ALA A 44 3.59 12.00 8.09
CA ALA A 44 3.68 10.62 7.60
C ALA A 44 5.08 10.03 7.87
N PRO A 45 5.44 9.77 9.14
CA PRO A 45 6.78 9.31 9.53
C PRO A 45 7.17 7.96 8.94
N GLY A 46 6.20 7.14 8.52
CA GLY A 46 6.44 5.85 7.86
C GLY A 46 6.94 5.95 6.41
N THR A 47 7.03 7.16 5.82
CA THR A 47 7.50 7.36 4.44
C THR A 47 8.91 6.78 4.25
N GLU A 48 9.07 5.95 3.23
CA GLU A 48 10.33 5.29 2.89
C GLU A 48 11.12 6.12 1.88
N TYR A 49 12.42 6.24 2.13
CA TYR A 49 13.35 6.98 1.27
C TYR A 49 14.52 6.09 0.80
N ASP A 50 15.06 6.39 -0.39
CA ASP A 50 16.35 5.87 -0.84
C ASP A 50 17.52 6.68 -0.26
N GLU A 51 18.76 6.30 -0.62
CA GLU A 51 19.98 6.98 -0.15
C GLU A 51 20.11 8.42 -0.65
N GLN A 52 19.42 8.78 -1.74
CA GLN A 52 19.39 10.12 -2.30
C GLN A 52 18.26 10.97 -1.72
N GLY A 53 17.45 10.42 -0.80
CA GLY A 53 16.31 11.11 -0.19
C GLY A 53 15.07 11.18 -1.09
N ASN A 54 15.02 10.42 -2.18
CA ASN A 54 13.79 10.26 -2.95
C ASN A 54 12.84 9.33 -2.23
N ILE A 55 11.55 9.57 -2.41
CA ILE A 55 10.49 8.74 -1.83
C ILE A 55 10.39 7.46 -2.64
N ILE A 56 10.53 6.32 -1.96
CA ILE A 56 10.38 4.99 -2.55
C ILE A 56 9.17 4.24 -2.00
N GLY A 57 8.50 4.77 -0.96
CA GLY A 57 7.31 4.12 -0.43
C GLY A 57 6.47 4.97 0.50
N LEU A 58 5.16 4.92 0.30
CA LEU A 58 4.13 5.41 1.21
C LEU A 58 2.86 4.62 0.92
N GLY A 59 2.60 3.55 1.69
CA GLY A 59 1.60 2.54 1.36
C GLY A 59 2.02 1.66 0.17
N LEU A 60 2.10 2.21 -1.05
CA LEU A 60 2.73 1.57 -2.20
C LEU A 60 4.24 1.79 -2.10
N THR A 61 5.06 0.78 -2.39
CA THR A 61 6.50 0.85 -2.20
C THR A 61 7.30 0.02 -3.20
N LEU A 62 8.52 0.46 -3.47
CA LEU A 62 9.53 -0.26 -4.23
C LEU A 62 10.31 -1.26 -3.36
N ARG A 63 10.20 -1.14 -2.03
CA ARG A 63 10.86 -2.03 -1.08
C ARG A 63 10.04 -3.31 -0.94
N GLU A 64 10.71 -4.46 -1.00
CA GLU A 64 10.05 -5.75 -0.88
C GLU A 64 9.26 -5.89 0.44
N THR A 65 8.02 -6.34 0.31
CA THR A 65 7.13 -6.74 1.40
C THR A 65 6.49 -8.09 1.07
N PRO A 66 5.80 -8.73 2.03
CA PRO A 66 5.01 -9.93 1.74
C PRO A 66 3.86 -9.73 0.74
N HIS A 67 3.46 -8.49 0.47
CA HIS A 67 2.32 -8.14 -0.39
C HIS A 67 2.84 -7.63 -1.74
N VAL A 68 3.09 -8.57 -2.66
CA VAL A 68 3.49 -8.26 -4.04
C VAL A 68 2.32 -7.65 -4.78
N PHE A 69 2.56 -6.53 -5.45
CA PHE A 69 1.59 -5.74 -6.21
C PHE A 69 2.11 -5.53 -7.63
N GLU A 70 1.58 -6.28 -8.60
CA GLU A 70 1.99 -6.19 -10.00
C GLU A 70 0.98 -5.38 -10.81
N VAL A 71 1.44 -4.32 -11.46
CA VAL A 71 0.62 -3.43 -12.31
C VAL A 71 1.41 -3.04 -13.56
N ASP A 72 0.77 -3.08 -14.74
CA ASP A 72 1.41 -2.77 -16.03
C ASP A 72 2.76 -3.49 -16.25
N GLY A 73 2.86 -4.76 -15.83
CA GLY A 73 4.08 -5.57 -15.95
C GLY A 73 5.21 -5.18 -14.99
N ARG A 74 4.96 -4.28 -14.04
CA ARG A 74 5.93 -3.86 -13.02
C ARG A 74 5.60 -4.53 -11.71
N ARG A 75 6.63 -5.08 -11.07
CA ARG A 75 6.52 -5.67 -9.74
C ARG A 75 6.83 -4.63 -8.68
N LEU A 76 5.83 -4.31 -7.87
CA LEU A 76 5.87 -3.39 -6.73
C LEU A 76 5.38 -4.14 -5.49
N TYR A 77 5.25 -3.42 -4.39
CA TYR A 77 4.82 -3.98 -3.12
C TYR A 77 3.91 -2.99 -2.38
N THR A 78 3.09 -3.48 -1.45
CA THR A 78 2.31 -2.63 -0.53
C THR A 78 2.65 -2.91 0.92
N TRP A 79 2.32 -1.98 1.83
CA TRP A 79 2.59 -2.14 3.25
C TRP A 79 1.66 -3.15 3.94
N CYS A 80 0.41 -3.26 3.51
CA CYS A 80 -0.54 -4.24 4.07
C CYS A 80 -1.47 -4.86 3.04
N ALA A 81 -2.29 -5.81 3.48
CA ALA A 81 -3.31 -6.46 2.66
C ALA A 81 -4.37 -5.45 2.14
N LEU A 82 -4.84 -4.51 2.97
CA LEU A 82 -5.87 -3.54 2.58
C LEU A 82 -5.39 -2.61 1.47
N ASP A 83 -4.12 -2.18 1.51
CA ASP A 83 -3.51 -1.35 0.47
C ASP A 83 -3.62 -2.00 -0.92
N THR A 84 -3.44 -3.32 -1.00
CA THR A 84 -3.55 -4.07 -2.26
C THR A 84 -4.96 -4.00 -2.87
N LEU A 85 -5.98 -3.78 -2.02
CA LEU A 85 -7.38 -3.70 -2.41
C LEU A 85 -7.78 -2.26 -2.78
N MET A 86 -7.17 -1.27 -2.12
CA MET A 86 -7.53 0.14 -2.27
C MET A 86 -6.81 0.82 -3.44
N PHE A 87 -5.52 0.52 -3.66
CA PHE A 87 -4.73 1.25 -4.65
C PHE A 87 -5.15 1.07 -6.11
N PRO A 88 -5.66 -0.09 -6.56
CA PRO A 88 -6.20 -0.25 -7.91
C PRO A 88 -7.26 0.81 -8.26
N ALA A 89 -8.13 1.16 -7.31
CA ALA A 89 -9.14 2.21 -7.50
C ALA A 89 -8.52 3.61 -7.61
N LEU A 90 -7.48 3.91 -6.80
CA LEU A 90 -6.81 5.22 -6.81
C LEU A 90 -5.99 5.43 -8.09
N ILE A 91 -5.25 4.42 -8.52
CA ILE A 91 -4.41 4.51 -9.72
C ILE A 91 -5.21 4.31 -11.02
N GLY A 92 -6.42 3.73 -10.93
CA GLY A 92 -7.29 3.47 -12.07
C GLY A 92 -6.82 2.30 -12.93
N LYS A 93 -6.14 1.31 -12.34
CA LYS A 93 -5.58 0.15 -13.04
C LYS A 93 -5.80 -1.13 -12.27
N THR A 94 -5.88 -2.24 -13.01
CA THR A 94 -5.93 -3.58 -12.42
C THR A 94 -4.55 -4.02 -11.93
N ALA A 95 -4.51 -4.57 -10.71
CA ALA A 95 -3.31 -5.15 -10.14
C ALA A 95 -3.47 -6.66 -9.91
N ARG A 96 -2.37 -7.40 -10.11
CA ARG A 96 -2.23 -8.79 -9.65
C ARG A 96 -1.51 -8.77 -8.31
N VAL A 97 -2.12 -9.39 -7.31
CA VAL A 97 -1.63 -9.41 -5.94
C VAL A 97 -1.18 -10.82 -5.60
N THR A 98 0.01 -10.95 -5.03
CA THR A 98 0.47 -12.20 -4.42
C THR A 98 0.90 -11.94 -2.98
N SER A 99 0.42 -12.77 -2.06
CA SER A 99 0.69 -12.67 -0.64
C SER A 99 0.72 -14.06 -0.01
N ARG A 100 0.82 -14.10 1.32
CA ARG A 100 0.70 -15.32 2.12
C ARG A 100 -0.28 -15.11 3.25
N CYS A 101 -0.93 -16.19 3.66
CA CYS A 101 -1.71 -16.23 4.89
C CYS A 101 -0.78 -15.98 6.09
N ALA A 102 -1.06 -14.98 6.92
CA ALA A 102 -0.19 -14.65 8.05
C ALA A 102 -0.07 -15.80 9.07
N ALA A 103 -1.13 -16.57 9.27
CA ALA A 103 -1.13 -17.68 10.22
C ALA A 103 -0.48 -18.98 9.70
N THR A 104 -0.52 -19.23 8.39
CA THR A 104 -0.17 -20.56 7.83
C THR A 104 0.90 -20.53 6.73
N GLY A 105 1.25 -19.36 6.21
CA GLY A 105 2.16 -19.20 5.07
C GLY A 105 1.60 -19.63 3.72
N ARG A 106 0.37 -20.17 3.67
CA ARG A 106 -0.31 -20.59 2.43
C ARG A 106 -0.35 -19.43 1.42
N PRO A 107 0.02 -19.64 0.15
CA PRO A 107 -0.08 -18.61 -0.88
C PRO A 107 -1.50 -18.08 -1.05
N ILE A 108 -1.62 -16.78 -1.27
CA ILE A 108 -2.86 -16.07 -1.56
C ILE A 108 -2.63 -15.22 -2.80
N THR A 109 -3.52 -15.31 -3.79
CA THR A 109 -3.46 -14.52 -5.02
C THR A 109 -4.78 -13.85 -5.30
N LEU A 110 -4.74 -12.59 -5.73
CA LEU A 110 -5.92 -11.84 -6.13
C LEU A 110 -5.68 -11.12 -7.47
N THR A 111 -6.75 -10.92 -8.22
CA THR A 111 -6.80 -9.92 -9.30
C THR A 111 -7.77 -8.84 -8.87
N VAL A 112 -7.28 -7.61 -8.69
CA VAL A 112 -8.07 -6.48 -8.18
C VAL A 112 -8.15 -5.41 -9.25
N ALA A 113 -9.35 -5.15 -9.76
CA ALA A 113 -9.67 -4.06 -10.67
C ALA A 113 -10.11 -2.81 -9.88
N PRO A 114 -10.12 -1.62 -10.51
CA PRO A 114 -10.54 -0.38 -9.84
C PRO A 114 -11.92 -0.45 -9.18
N GLU A 115 -12.85 -1.20 -9.79
CA GLU A 115 -14.25 -1.29 -9.39
C GLU A 115 -14.60 -2.57 -8.61
N ALA A 116 -13.75 -3.59 -8.65
CA ALA A 116 -14.07 -4.89 -8.06
C ALA A 116 -12.84 -5.79 -7.87
N VAL A 117 -12.93 -6.70 -6.90
CA VAL A 117 -12.04 -7.86 -6.82
C VAL A 117 -12.57 -8.93 -7.78
N LEU A 118 -11.78 -9.29 -8.79
CA LEU A 118 -12.21 -10.17 -9.89
C LEU A 118 -11.92 -11.64 -9.64
N GLN A 119 -10.79 -11.94 -9.01
CA GLN A 119 -10.35 -13.31 -8.72
C GLN A 119 -9.69 -13.35 -7.35
N VAL A 120 -9.96 -14.41 -6.60
CA VAL A 120 -9.42 -14.62 -5.25
C VAL A 120 -9.13 -16.11 -5.08
N GLU A 121 -7.89 -16.44 -4.73
CA GLU A 121 -7.49 -17.79 -4.38
C GLU A 121 -6.64 -17.77 -3.10
N PRO A 122 -7.03 -18.52 -2.04
CA PRO A 122 -8.27 -19.29 -1.90
C PRO A 122 -9.54 -18.43 -1.93
N ALA A 123 -10.67 -18.99 -2.39
CA ALA A 123 -11.93 -18.24 -2.56
C ALA A 123 -12.46 -17.60 -1.26
N GLU A 124 -12.14 -18.19 -0.11
CA GLU A 124 -12.56 -17.69 1.21
C GLU A 124 -11.50 -16.81 1.88
N THR A 125 -10.59 -16.21 1.11
CA THR A 125 -9.56 -15.33 1.67
C THR A 125 -10.19 -14.17 2.46
N MET A 126 -9.67 -13.95 3.67
CA MET A 126 -10.11 -12.90 4.58
C MET A 126 -9.01 -11.87 4.80
N VAL A 127 -9.38 -10.67 5.26
CA VAL A 127 -8.47 -9.60 5.66
C VAL A 127 -8.72 -9.25 7.13
N SER A 128 -7.67 -9.13 7.95
CA SER A 128 -7.80 -8.57 9.30
C SER A 128 -7.86 -7.05 9.25
N LEU A 129 -8.72 -6.47 10.07
CA LEU A 129 -8.83 -5.03 10.27
C LEU A 129 -8.91 -4.74 11.76
N LEU A 130 -8.38 -3.59 12.13
CA LEU A 130 -8.51 -2.98 13.44
C LEU A 130 -8.93 -1.52 13.24
N THR A 131 -9.50 -0.92 14.27
CA THR A 131 -9.68 0.54 14.28
C THR A 131 -8.29 1.18 14.43
N PRO A 132 -7.87 2.06 13.50
CA PRO A 132 -6.62 2.78 13.67
C PRO A 132 -6.62 3.57 14.98
N ASP A 133 -5.49 3.57 15.70
CA ASP A 133 -5.31 4.43 16.86
C ASP A 133 -4.92 5.86 16.44
N ALA A 134 -4.59 6.72 17.40
CA ALA A 134 -4.19 8.11 17.12
C ALA A 134 -2.72 8.24 16.64
N SER A 135 -2.00 7.14 16.44
CA SER A 135 -0.59 7.18 16.02
C SER A 135 -0.45 7.73 14.60
N PRO A 136 0.48 8.65 14.34
CA PRO A 136 0.78 9.12 12.99
C PRO A 136 1.53 8.06 12.16
N ASP A 137 2.15 7.06 12.80
CA ASP A 137 2.83 5.97 12.10
C ASP A 137 1.84 4.84 11.74
N ILE A 138 1.06 5.09 10.69
CA ILE A 138 0.06 4.13 10.18
C ILE A 138 0.68 2.78 9.79
N ARG A 139 1.98 2.74 9.47
CA ARG A 139 2.64 1.50 9.12
C ARG A 139 2.78 0.61 10.34
N CYS A 140 3.23 1.19 11.45
CA CYS A 140 3.44 0.47 12.71
C CYS A 140 2.18 0.33 13.57
N SER A 141 1.17 1.20 13.43
CA SER A 141 -0.06 1.11 14.24
C SER A 141 -1.20 0.38 13.55
N PHE A 142 -1.19 0.27 12.22
CA PHE A 142 -2.28 -0.34 11.45
C PHE A 142 -1.78 -1.39 10.46
N CYS A 143 -0.88 -1.03 9.54
CA CYS A 143 -0.49 -1.92 8.44
C CYS A 143 0.16 -3.23 8.93
N CYS A 144 0.92 -3.16 10.03
CA CYS A 144 1.56 -4.32 10.66
C CYS A 144 0.57 -5.36 11.23
N HIS A 145 -0.73 -5.04 11.30
CA HIS A 145 -1.79 -5.91 11.81
C HIS A 145 -2.84 -6.26 10.73
N VAL A 146 -2.69 -5.73 9.51
CA VAL A 146 -3.64 -5.89 8.40
C VAL A 146 -3.10 -6.91 7.40
N HIS A 147 -3.55 -8.16 7.55
CA HIS A 147 -3.02 -9.31 6.84
C HIS A 147 -4.10 -10.06 6.07
N PHE A 148 -3.67 -10.86 5.09
CA PHE A 148 -4.53 -11.86 4.46
C PHE A 148 -4.55 -13.18 5.25
N PHE A 149 -5.68 -13.87 5.22
CA PHE A 149 -5.88 -15.21 5.78
C PHE A 149 -6.57 -16.12 4.77
N ALA A 150 -6.27 -17.41 4.81
CA ALA A 150 -6.74 -18.36 3.80
C ALA A 150 -8.23 -18.71 3.90
N SER A 151 -8.85 -18.50 5.07
CA SER A 151 -10.25 -18.83 5.36
C SER A 151 -10.71 -18.13 6.65
N PRO A 152 -12.03 -17.99 6.89
CA PRO A 152 -12.59 -17.43 8.12
C PRO A 152 -12.13 -18.14 9.39
N SER A 153 -12.07 -19.48 9.39
CA SER A 153 -11.65 -20.26 10.56
C SER A 153 -10.22 -19.93 11.00
N VAL A 154 -9.29 -19.88 10.04
CA VAL A 154 -7.89 -19.50 10.24
C VAL A 154 -7.76 -18.06 10.74
N ALA A 155 -8.52 -17.12 10.17
CA ALA A 155 -8.52 -15.73 10.61
C ALA A 155 -9.01 -15.58 12.06
N ASN A 156 -10.14 -16.22 12.39
CA ASN A 156 -10.73 -16.16 13.73
C ASN A 156 -9.85 -16.82 14.79
N ALA A 157 -9.22 -17.95 14.46
CA ALA A 157 -8.27 -18.62 15.34
C ALA A 157 -7.06 -17.72 15.64
N TRP A 158 -6.51 -17.05 14.61
CA TRP A 158 -5.41 -16.10 14.79
C TRP A 158 -5.83 -14.87 15.60
N ALA A 159 -7.02 -14.31 15.38
CA ALA A 159 -7.48 -13.13 16.11
C ALA A 159 -7.75 -13.40 17.60
N SER A 160 -7.80 -14.66 18.01
CA SER A 160 -8.03 -15.08 19.40
C SER A 160 -6.73 -15.38 20.16
N THR A 161 -5.55 -15.23 19.53
CA THR A 161 -4.24 -15.39 20.18
C THR A 161 -3.74 -14.07 20.75
#